data_AF-A0A7Y4C5T9-F1
#
_entry.id   AF-A0A7Y4C5T9-F1
#
_cell.length_a   1.000
_cell.length_b   1.000
_cell.length_c   1.000
_cell.angle_alpha   90.00
_cell.angle_beta   90.00
_cell.angle_gamma   90.00
#
_symmetry.space_group_name_H-M   'P 1'
#
loop_
_entity.id
_entity.type
_entity.pdbx_description
1 polymer ?
#
loop_
_entity_poly.entity_id
_entity_poly.type
_entity_poly.pdbx_seq_one_letter_code
_entity_poly.pdbx_strand_id
1 'polypeptide(L)'
;MNREQIYDFIGELAIALYSKQIKISLSALNAILADKGVEYGNNRGLASGVAAAYRHWEKKDPVIYHAIAFTFRDKNGNVPWD
;
A
#
# COMPACT_ATOMS: atom_id res chain seq x y z
N MET A 1 1.53 -11.85 -9.96
CA MET A 1 0.30 -11.74 -9.13
C MET A 1 -0.78 -11.04 -9.95
N ASN A 2 -2.06 -11.41 -9.77
CA ASN A 2 -3.16 -10.64 -10.37
C ASN A 2 -3.44 -9.36 -9.54
N ARG A 3 -4.31 -8.47 -10.04
CA ARG A 3 -4.58 -7.18 -9.38
C ARG A 3 -5.15 -7.33 -7.97
N GLU A 4 -6.12 -8.23 -7.78
CA GLU A 4 -6.74 -8.44 -6.46
C GLU A 4 -5.72 -8.95 -5.45
N GLN A 5 -4.88 -9.91 -5.84
CA GLN A 5 -3.79 -10.42 -5.01
C GLN A 5 -2.79 -9.34 -4.61
N ILE A 6 -2.52 -8.38 -5.50
CA ILE A 6 -1.66 -7.23 -5.19
C ILE A 6 -2.32 -6.34 -4.13
N TYR A 7 -3.62 -6.06 -4.28
CA TYR A 7 -4.36 -5.24 -3.31
C TYR A 7 -4.50 -5.92 -1.96
N ASP A 8 -4.75 -7.24 -1.96
CA ASP A 8 -4.80 -8.05 -0.74
C ASP A 8 -3.44 -8.00 -0.04
N PHE A 9 -2.34 -8.23 -0.76
CA PHE A 9 -0.99 -8.14 -0.20
C PHE A 9 -0.66 -6.75 0.37
N ILE A 10 -1.02 -5.66 -0.33
CA ILE A 10 -0.82 -4.30 0.16
C ILE A 10 -1.57 -4.08 1.49
N GLY A 11 -2.80 -4.59 1.61
CA GLY A 11 -3.59 -4.51 2.84
C GLY A 11 -3.02 -5.34 3.99
N GLU A 12 -2.64 -6.59 3.71
CA GLU A 12 -2.02 -7.49 4.68
C GLU A 12 -0.68 -6.95 5.21
N LEU A 13 0.13 -6.39 4.32
CA LEU A 13 1.36 -5.71 4.71
C LEU A 13 1.06 -4.47 5.56
N ALA A 14 0.06 -3.68 5.17
CA ALA A 14 -0.32 -2.49 5.93
C ALA A 14 -0.76 -2.82 7.35
N ILE A 15 -1.59 -3.86 7.56
CA ILE A 15 -2.05 -4.22 8.90
C ILE A 15 -0.90 -4.74 9.78
N ALA A 16 0.04 -5.50 9.20
CA ALA A 16 1.22 -5.97 9.91
C ALA A 16 2.07 -4.79 10.42
N LEU A 17 2.33 -3.80 9.56
CA LEU A 17 3.11 -2.61 9.90
C LEU A 17 2.36 -1.68 10.86
N TYR A 18 1.05 -1.51 10.67
CA TYR A 18 0.17 -0.70 11.51
C TYR A 18 0.16 -1.20 12.96
N SER A 19 0.19 -2.51 13.19
CA SER A 19 0.26 -3.11 14.54
C SER A 19 1.49 -2.67 15.35
N LYS A 20 2.53 -2.19 14.66
CA LYS A 20 3.78 -1.67 15.23
C LYS A 20 3.95 -0.16 15.00
N GLN A 21 2.92 0.52 14.50
CA GLN A 21 2.93 1.94 14.15
C GLN A 21 4.06 2.33 13.17
N ILE A 22 4.43 1.41 12.28
CA ILE A 22 5.49 1.65 11.29
C ILE A 22 4.89 2.31 10.05
N LYS A 23 5.57 3.36 9.56
CA LYS A 23 5.30 3.98 8.26
C LYS A 23 6.46 3.69 7.32
N ILE A 24 6.16 3.45 6.05
CA ILE A 24 7.18 3.25 5.02
C ILE A 24 6.90 4.13 3.81
N SER A 25 7.96 4.50 3.10
CA SER A 25 7.84 5.25 1.86
C SER A 25 7.30 4.37 0.73
N LEU A 26 6.69 4.99 -0.29
CA LEU A 26 6.33 4.29 -1.51
C LEU A 26 7.53 3.60 -2.18
N SER A 27 8.73 4.16 -2.08
CA SER A 27 9.94 3.51 -2.61
C SER A 27 10.25 2.19 -1.91
N ALA A 28 10.07 2.13 -0.59
CA ALA A 28 10.24 0.88 0.17
C ALA A 28 9.15 -0.14 -0.18
N LEU A 29 7.90 0.29 -0.31
CA LEU A 29 6.82 -0.57 -0.78
C LEU A 29 7.09 -1.10 -2.20
N ASN A 30 7.59 -0.25 -3.10
CA ASN A 30 7.92 -0.65 -4.46
C ASN A 30 9.03 -1.72 -4.49
N ALA A 31 10.04 -1.59 -3.63
CA ALA A 31 11.09 -2.60 -3.50
C ALA A 31 10.53 -3.95 -3.01
N ILE A 32 9.68 -3.94 -1.97
CA ILE A 32 9.02 -5.15 -1.46
C ILE A 32 8.16 -5.82 -2.54
N LEU A 33 7.43 -5.02 -3.34
CA LEU A 33 6.62 -5.54 -4.44
C LEU A 33 7.49 -6.12 -5.56
N ALA A 34 8.63 -5.49 -5.87
CA ALA A 34 9.58 -5.99 -6.85
C ALA A 34 10.19 -7.34 -6.43
N ASP A 35 10.51 -7.53 -5.14
CA ASP A 35 10.96 -8.82 -4.58
C ASP A 35 9.90 -9.93 -4.74
N LYS A 36 8.62 -9.55 -4.92
CA LYS A 36 7.50 -10.45 -5.20
C LYS A 36 7.17 -10.57 -6.69
N GLY A 37 8.00 -10.00 -7.57
CA GLY A 37 7.80 -10.00 -9.02
C GLY A 37 6.65 -9.09 -9.49
N VAL A 38 6.37 -8.01 -8.75
CA VAL A 38 5.36 -7.00 -9.10
C VAL A 38 6.03 -5.66 -9.34
N GLU A 39 6.05 -5.20 -10.59
CA GLU A 39 6.68 -3.95 -10.98
C GLU A 39 5.64 -2.86 -11.25
N TYR A 40 5.61 -1.83 -10.40
CA TYR A 40 4.84 -0.61 -10.66
C TYR A 40 5.62 0.44 -11.46
N GLY A 41 6.91 0.20 -11.73
CA GLY A 41 7.82 1.07 -12.46
C GLY A 41 8.22 2.33 -11.70
N ASN A 42 7.24 3.14 -11.26
CA ASN A 42 7.48 4.38 -10.52
C ASN A 42 6.48 4.62 -9.37
N ASN A 43 6.84 5.54 -8.48
CA ASN A 43 6.02 5.87 -7.30
C ASN A 43 4.65 6.47 -7.66
N ARG A 44 4.48 7.11 -8.83
CA ARG A 44 3.18 7.66 -9.26
C ARG A 44 2.20 6.55 -9.62
N GLY A 45 2.66 5.55 -10.36
CA GLY A 45 1.90 4.34 -10.65
C GLY A 45 1.58 3.57 -9.38
N LEU A 46 2.56 3.44 -8.48
CA LEU A 46 2.34 2.80 -7.19
C LEU A 46 1.34 3.56 -6.31
N ALA A 47 1.39 4.89 -6.26
CA ALA A 47 0.40 5.70 -5.53
C ALA A 47 -1.04 5.38 -5.97
N SER A 48 -1.25 5.27 -7.29
CA SER A 48 -2.55 4.84 -7.83
C SER A 48 -2.91 3.39 -7.44
N GLY A 49 -1.91 2.50 -7.38
CA GLY A 49 -2.07 1.13 -6.87
C GLY A 49 -2.47 1.07 -5.40
N VAL A 50 -1.86 1.89 -4.55
CA VAL A 50 -2.19 1.99 -3.12
C VAL A 50 -3.59 2.57 -2.94
N ALA A 51 -3.98 3.60 -3.71
CA ALA A 51 -5.35 4.12 -3.70
C ALA A 51 -6.38 3.07 -4.13
N ALA A 52 -6.05 2.23 -5.11
CA ALA A 52 -6.90 1.13 -5.52
C ALA A 52 -7.03 0.07 -4.43
N ALA A 53 -5.92 -0.29 -3.76
CA ALA A 53 -5.93 -1.19 -2.62
C ALA A 53 -6.75 -0.64 -1.44
N TYR A 54 -6.64 0.65 -1.15
CA TYR A 54 -7.47 1.34 -0.16
C TYR A 54 -8.97 1.13 -0.47
N ARG A 55 -9.40 1.44 -1.69
CA ARG A 55 -10.82 1.31 -2.12
C ARG A 55 -11.29 -0.15 -2.14
N HIS A 56 -10.39 -1.07 -2.43
CA HIS A 56 -10.66 -2.52 -2.40
C HIS A 56 -10.97 -2.99 -0.97
N TRP A 57 -10.21 -2.51 0.01
CA TRP A 57 -10.39 -2.88 1.41
C TRP A 57 -11.47 -2.07 2.14
N GLU A 58 -11.75 -0.84 1.71
CA GLU A 58 -12.81 0.01 2.27
C GLU A 58 -14.17 -0.69 2.31
N LYS A 59 -14.44 -1.55 1.32
CA LYS A 59 -15.68 -2.33 1.21
C LYS A 59 -15.65 -3.67 1.94
N LYS A 60 -14.49 -4.11 2.43
CA LYS A 60 -14.26 -5.46 2.96
C LYS A 60 -13.96 -5.46 4.46
N ASP A 61 -13.02 -4.63 4.89
CA ASP A 61 -12.56 -4.58 6.28
C ASP A 61 -12.18 -3.13 6.65
N PRO A 62 -12.89 -2.51 7.62
CA PRO A 62 -12.65 -1.13 7.97
C PRO A 62 -11.27 -0.88 8.61
N VAL A 63 -10.67 -1.90 9.24
CA VAL A 63 -9.37 -1.77 9.90
C VAL A 63 -8.25 -1.71 8.86
N ILE A 64 -8.34 -2.51 7.79
CA ILE A 64 -7.26 -2.63 6.82
C ILE A 64 -7.14 -1.37 5.95
N TYR A 65 -8.24 -0.75 5.51
CA TYR A 65 -8.12 0.49 4.73
C TYR A 65 -7.53 1.64 5.57
N HIS A 66 -7.86 1.71 6.86
CA HIS A 66 -7.23 2.63 7.80
C HIS A 66 -5.74 2.34 7.97
N ALA A 67 -5.35 1.07 8.05
CA ALA A 67 -3.94 0.67 8.09
C ALA A 67 -3.19 1.11 6.81
N ILE A 68 -3.80 0.99 5.63
CA ILE A 68 -3.24 1.47 4.35
C ILE A 68 -3.02 2.99 4.41
N ALA A 69 -4.03 3.75 4.86
CA ALA A 69 -3.96 5.20 5.03
C ALA A 69 -2.92 5.65 6.08
N PHE A 70 -2.62 4.82 7.07
CA PHE A 70 -1.58 5.11 8.06
C PHE A 70 -0.17 4.76 7.58
N THR A 71 0.00 3.68 6.84
CA THR A 71 1.32 3.03 6.67
C THR A 71 2.13 3.63 5.52
N PHE A 72 1.53 3.80 4.35
CA PHE A 72 2.28 4.17 3.14
C PHE A 72 2.35 5.67 2.96
N ARG A 73 3.55 6.20 2.68
CA ARG A 73 3.81 7.64 2.60
C ARG A 73 4.51 8.03 1.31
N ASP A 74 4.15 9.20 0.79
CA ASP A 74 4.88 9.83 -0.31
C ASP A 74 6.27 10.34 0.16
N LYS A 75 7.02 10.96 -0.74
CA LYS A 75 8.35 11.53 -0.44
C LYS A 75 8.33 12.65 0.61
N ASN A 76 7.17 13.24 0.88
CA ASN A 76 6.97 14.35 1.80
C ASN A 76 6.36 13.89 3.13
N GLY A 77 6.06 12.60 3.30
CA GLY A 77 5.39 12.08 4.50
C GLY A 77 3.87 12.22 4.48
N ASN A 78 3.27 12.52 3.33
CA ASN A 78 1.83 12.67 3.13
C ASN A 78 1.18 11.37 2.65
N VAL A 79 -0.15 11.37 2.64
CA VAL A 79 -0.94 10.30 2.02
C VAL A 79 -0.64 10.27 0.51
N PRO A 80 -0.29 9.13 -0.08
CA PRO A 80 0.24 9.09 -1.45
C PRO A 80 -0.72 9.49 -2.57
N TRP A 81 -2.02 9.56 -2.31
CA TRP A 81 -3.07 9.74 -3.32
C TRP A 81 -3.91 11.00 -3.11
N ASP A 82 -3.49 11.86 -2.18
CA ASP A 82 -3.98 13.24 -2.09
C ASP A 82 -3.34 14.13 -3.18
#